data_AF-A0A820DPP5-F1
#
_entry.id   AF-A0A820DPP5-F1
#
_cell.length_a   1.000
_cell.length_b   1.000
_cell.length_c   1.000
_cell.angle_alpha   90.00
_cell.angle_beta   90.00
_cell.angle_gamma   90.00
#
_symmetry.space_group_name_H-M   'P 1'
#
loop_
_entity.id
_entity.type
_entity.pdbx_description
1 polymer ?
#
loop_
_entity_poly.entity_id
_entity_poly.type
_entity_poly.pdbx_seq_one_letter_code
_entity_poly.pdbx_strand_id
1 'polypeptide(L)' 'IDMHMMVMLGAKERTQYQYEYLLKQGGFQLKQLHYTQTPISIIEAIPT' A
#
# COMPACT_ATOMS: atom_id res chain seq x y z
N ILE A 1 -5.52 11.44 -1.83
CA ILE A 1 -6.52 10.71 -1.03
C ILE A 1 -6.21 10.78 0.48
N ASP A 2 -4.94 10.79 0.90
CA ASP A 2 -4.56 10.78 2.33
C ASP A 2 -5.28 11.80 3.23
N MET A 3 -5.22 13.12 2.92
CA MET A 3 -5.95 14.13 3.71
C MET A 3 -7.47 13.91 3.72
N HIS A 4 -8.05 13.45 2.61
CA HIS A 4 -9.48 13.15 2.53
C HIS A 4 -9.85 11.99 3.46
N MET A 5 -9.04 10.92 3.48
CA MET A 5 -9.25 9.78 4.39
C MET A 5 -9.08 10.18 5.86
N MET A 6 -8.15 11.08 6.16
CA MET A 6 -7.95 11.61 7.51
C MET A 6 -9.16 12.38 8.00
N VAL A 7 -9.67 13.32 7.21
CA VAL A 7 -10.80 14.17 7.60
C VAL A 7 -12.09 13.38 7.70
N MET A 8 -12.35 12.49 6.74
CA MET A 8 -13.64 11.80 6.66
C MET A 8 -13.73 10.55 7.56
N LEU A 9 -12.61 9.84 7.76
CA LEU A 9 -12.60 8.52 8.38
C LEU A 9 -11.58 8.40 9.54
N GLY A 10 -10.81 9.44 9.85
CA GLY A 10 -9.69 9.35 10.80
C GLY A 10 -8.59 8.39 10.35
N ALA A 11 -8.54 8.08 9.06
CA ALA A 11 -7.63 7.09 8.47
C ALA A 11 -6.41 7.76 7.81
N LYS A 12 -5.43 6.94 7.41
CA LYS A 12 -4.27 7.38 6.64
C LYS A 12 -3.92 6.38 5.57
N GLU A 13 -3.43 6.87 4.45
CA GLU A 13 -2.81 6.05 3.42
C GLU A 13 -1.44 5.56 3.89
N ARG A 14 -0.97 4.47 3.26
CA ARG A 14 0.35 3.91 3.53
C ARG A 14 1.29 4.17 2.36
N THR A 15 2.55 4.44 2.69
CA THR A 15 3.63 4.52 1.70
C THR A 15 4.04 3.13 1.24
N GLN A 16 4.77 3.03 0.12
CA GLN A 16 5.35 1.77 -0.36
C GLN A 16 6.16 1.05 0.73
N TYR A 17 7.02 1.77 1.46
CA TYR A 17 7.84 1.21 2.54
C TYR A 17 7.00 0.61 3.67
N GLN A 18 5.89 1.25 4.02
CA GLN A 18 4.98 0.73 5.05
C GLN A 18 4.27 -0.54 4.59
N TYR A 19 3.89 -0.61 3.31
CA TYR A 19 3.33 -1.83 2.73
C TYR A 19 4.35 -2.95 2.66
N GLU A 20 5.57 -2.67 2.20
CA GLU A 20 6.66 -3.66 2.14
C GLU A 20 6.98 -4.23 3.51
N TYR A 21 7.07 -3.37 4.54
CA TYR A 21 7.24 -3.80 5.92
C TYR A 21 6.12 -4.76 6.38
N LEU A 22 4.86 -4.41 6.13
CA LEU A 22 3.70 -5.23 6.53
C LEU A 22 3.62 -6.55 5.77
N LEU A 23 3.90 -6.54 4.46
CA LEU A 23 3.96 -7.76 3.64
C LEU A 23 5.01 -8.72 4.20
N LYS A 24 6.19 -8.20 4.55
CA LYS A 24 7.26 -9.01 5.16
C LYS A 24 6.84 -9.64 6.48
N GLN A 25 6.11 -8.92 7.33
CA GLN A 25 5.57 -9.49 8.58
C GLN A 25 4.53 -10.59 8.31
N GLY A 26 3.85 -10.54 7.17
CA GLY A 26 2.86 -11.54 6.73
C GLY A 26 3.43 -12.72 5.95
N GLY A 27 4.75 -12.82 5.78
CA GLY A 27 5.38 -13.90 4.98
C GLY A 27 5.34 -13.67 3.47
N PHE A 28 5.13 -12.42 3.03
CA PHE A 28 5.16 -12.03 1.62
C PHE A 28 6.29 -11.04 1.35
N GLN A 29 6.72 -10.97 0.09
CA GLN A 29 7.64 -9.95 -0.41
C GLN A 29 6.95 -9.12 -1.50
N LEU A 30 7.21 -7.82 -1.51
CA LEU A 30 6.72 -6.92 -2.57
C LEU A 30 7.50 -7.24 -3.86
N LYS A 31 6.79 -7.72 -4.89
CA LYS A 31 7.38 -8.02 -6.18
C LYS A 31 7.37 -6.80 -7.10
N GLN A 32 6.22 -6.14 -7.22
CA GLN A 32 6.06 -5.00 -8.12
C GLN A 32 4.94 -4.06 -7.65
N LEU A 33 5.17 -2.76 -7.85
CA LEU A 33 4.16 -1.71 -7.71
C LEU A 33 3.72 -1.29 -9.11
N HIS A 34 2.42 -1.40 -9.40
CA HIS A 34 1.83 -0.98 -10.67
C HIS A 34 1.06 0.32 -10.47
N TYR A 35 1.54 1.40 -11.09
CA TYR A 35 0.83 2.68 -11.12
C TYR A 35 -0.33 2.62 -12.11
N THR A 36 -1.48 3.12 -11.71
CA THR A 36 -2.65 3.23 -12.60
C THR A 36 -2.86 4.68 -13.02
N GLN A 37 -3.79 4.92 -13.95
CA GLN A 37 -4.22 6.29 -14.31
C GLN A 37 -5.12 6.93 -13.24
N THR A 38 -5.32 6.26 -12.10
CA THR A 38 -6.09 6.74 -10.96
C THR A 38 -5.17 6.95 -9.75
N PRO A 39 -5.66 7.59 -8.67
CA PRO A 39 -4.90 7.70 -7.42
C PRO A 39 -4.66 6.37 -6.68
N ILE A 40 -5.17 5.24 -7.18
CA ILE A 40 -5.00 3.91 -6.60
C ILE A 40 -3.88 3.17 -7.31
N SER A 41 -3.04 2.46 -6.56
CA SER A 41 -1.98 1.61 -7.09
C SER A 41 -2.26 0.13 -6.79
N ILE A 42 -1.74 -0.77 -7.62
CA ILE A 42 -1.83 -2.22 -7.41
C ILE A 42 -0.49 -2.72 -6.89
N ILE A 43 -0.50 -3.43 -5.76
CA ILE A 43 0.69 -4.06 -5.19
C ILE A 43 0.64 -5.55 -5.50
N GLU A 44 1.64 -6.03 -6.22
CA GLU A 44 1.85 -7.46 -6.45
C GLU A 44 2.82 -7.99 -5.39
N ALA A 45 2.35 -8.94 -4.58
CA ALA A 45 3.14 -9.60 -3.56
C ALA A 45 3.19 -11.12 -3.81
N ILE A 46 4.32 -11.74 -3.52
CA ILE A 46 4.53 -13.19 -3.63
C ILE A 46 4.93 -13.77 -2.27
N PRO A 47 4.64 -15.06 -2.00
CA PRO A 47 5.14 -15.72 -0.78
C PRO A 47 6.67 -15.65 -0.68
N THR A 48 7.16 -15.63 0.56
CA THR A 48 8.60 -15.72 0.87
C THR A 48 9.02 -17.17 1.00
#